data_AF-A0AAP1YH41-F1
#
_entry.id   AF-A0AAP1YH41-F1
#
_cell.length_a   1.000
_cell.length_b   1.000
_cell.length_c   1.000
_cell.angle_alpha   90.00
_cell.angle_beta   90.00
_cell.angle_gamma   90.00
#
_symmetry.space_group_name_H-M   'P 1'
#
loop_
_entity.id
_entity.type
_entity.pdbx_description
1 polymer ?
#
loop_
_entity_poly.entity_id
_entity_poly.type
_entity_poly.pdbx_seq_one_letter_code
_entity_poly.pdbx_strand_id
1 'polypeptide(L)'
;MANRPQQLAQMPLRSYSRTEFTALRARVKGLPIETIERLYFDRDAVEPVDVAQLLRTMRDDLVAAALRDGSPVLQAHLQAAIAKYGEPRLTPVSLQLIEQVAAQWAVAAPRAEHPVGRWFRPLVAARLEGEGIHTLGELVAFVNRRGGQWWRSVPRIGVGRARVLVAWLRRHAASIGAPVEVDVDAGDALAPTSAGVTAGAGQLAPLERLALPVELSGAHGANR
;
A
#
# COMPACT_ATOMS: atom_id res chain seq x y z
N MET A 1 -8.38 -14.36 -41.52
CA MET A 1 -7.98 -13.23 -40.66
C MET A 1 -8.81 -13.29 -39.39
N ALA A 2 -8.22 -13.74 -38.28
CA ALA A 2 -8.95 -14.00 -37.04
C ALA A 2 -9.17 -12.70 -36.26
N ASN A 3 -10.44 -12.35 -36.05
CA ASN A 3 -10.90 -11.22 -35.29
C ASN A 3 -10.56 -11.44 -33.80
N ARG A 4 -9.49 -10.80 -33.31
CA ARG A 4 -9.14 -10.82 -31.88
C ARG A 4 -10.16 -9.95 -31.13
N PRO A 5 -10.86 -10.48 -30.10
CA PRO A 5 -11.71 -9.64 -29.27
C PRO A 5 -10.83 -8.59 -28.59
N GLN A 6 -11.09 -7.33 -28.88
CA GLN A 6 -10.48 -6.19 -28.21
C GLN A 6 -10.83 -6.32 -26.72
N GLN A 7 -9.84 -6.71 -25.90
CA GLN A 7 -9.92 -6.60 -24.44
C GLN A 7 -10.11 -5.12 -24.12
N LEU A 8 -11.36 -4.73 -23.89
CA LEU A 8 -11.72 -3.42 -23.37
C LEU A 8 -10.87 -3.17 -22.13
N ALA A 9 -10.02 -2.15 -22.23
CA ALA A 9 -9.02 -1.80 -21.24
C ALA A 9 -9.64 -1.79 -19.83
N GLN A 10 -9.06 -2.60 -18.96
CA GLN A 10 -9.49 -2.84 -17.59
C GLN A 10 -9.30 -1.56 -16.78
N MET A 11 -10.35 -0.72 -16.68
CA MET A 11 -10.29 0.46 -15.82
C MET A 11 -10.43 0.01 -14.36
N PRO A 12 -9.39 0.17 -13.51
CA PRO A 12 -9.50 -0.19 -12.11
C PRO A 12 -10.49 0.75 -11.43
N LEU A 13 -11.35 0.17 -10.58
CA LEU A 13 -12.26 0.95 -9.74
C LEU A 13 -11.43 1.92 -8.89
N ARG A 14 -11.88 3.18 -8.81
CA ARG A 14 -11.30 4.15 -7.89
C ARG A 14 -11.31 3.59 -6.46
N SER A 15 -10.22 3.80 -5.73
CA SER A 15 -10.18 3.46 -4.30
C SER A 15 -10.97 4.50 -3.51
N TYR A 16 -12.02 4.04 -2.83
CA TYR A 16 -12.89 4.88 -2.00
C TYR A 16 -12.57 4.72 -0.51
N SER A 17 -12.64 5.82 0.22
CA SER A 17 -12.40 5.93 1.66
C SER A 17 -13.59 5.42 2.49
N ARG A 18 -13.34 5.14 3.78
CA ARG A 18 -14.40 4.71 4.72
C ARG A 18 -15.51 5.75 4.89
N THR A 19 -15.17 7.04 4.79
CA THR A 19 -16.14 8.14 4.86
C THR A 19 -17.05 8.12 3.64
N GLU A 20 -16.49 7.95 2.44
CA GLU A 20 -17.26 7.84 1.20
C GLU A 20 -18.21 6.63 1.21
N PHE A 21 -17.77 5.48 1.72
CA PHE A 21 -18.65 4.32 1.93
C PHE A 21 -19.79 4.59 2.92
N THR A 22 -19.51 5.33 4.00
CA THR A 22 -20.52 5.69 4.99
C THR A 22 -21.55 6.66 4.38
N ALA A 23 -21.08 7.63 3.60
CA ALA A 23 -21.92 8.56 2.85
C ALA A 23 -22.79 7.83 1.80
N LEU A 24 -22.25 6.86 1.07
CA LEU A 24 -23.01 6.03 0.14
C LEU A 24 -24.09 5.21 0.85
N ARG A 25 -23.77 4.62 2.00
CA ARG A 25 -24.75 3.92 2.85
C ARG A 25 -25.88 4.84 3.30
N ALA A 26 -25.55 6.05 3.75
CA ALA A 26 -26.53 7.07 4.10
C ALA A 26 -27.44 7.41 2.89
N ARG A 27 -26.85 7.57 1.70
CA ARG A 27 -27.59 7.87 0.47
C ARG A 27 -28.54 6.77 0.06
N VAL A 28 -28.12 5.50 0.17
CA VAL A 28 -28.93 4.31 -0.11
C VAL A 28 -30.06 4.15 0.92
N LYS A 29 -29.86 4.59 2.16
CA LYS A 29 -30.93 4.68 3.18
C LYS A 29 -31.90 5.85 2.96
N GLY A 30 -31.70 6.66 1.92
CA GLY A 30 -32.60 7.76 1.56
C GLY A 30 -32.25 9.12 2.15
N LEU A 31 -31.07 9.30 2.77
CA LEU A 31 -30.68 10.62 3.27
C LEU A 31 -30.46 11.60 2.09
N PRO A 32 -30.93 12.87 2.19
CA PRO A 32 -30.69 13.91 1.19
C PRO A 32 -29.21 14.24 1.02
N ILE A 33 -28.80 14.61 -0.20
CA ILE A 33 -27.39 14.94 -0.53
C ILE A 33 -26.88 16.09 0.34
N GLU A 34 -27.66 17.15 0.53
CA GLU A 34 -27.30 18.30 1.37
C GLU A 34 -27.00 17.90 2.83
N THR A 35 -27.74 16.90 3.34
CA THR A 35 -27.50 16.37 4.69
C THR A 35 -26.21 15.56 4.73
N ILE A 36 -25.93 14.78 3.68
CA ILE A 36 -24.72 13.97 3.58
C ILE A 36 -23.48 14.86 3.45
N GLU A 37 -23.54 15.90 2.62
CA GLU A 37 -22.48 16.91 2.50
C GLU A 37 -22.14 17.50 3.87
N ARG A 38 -23.14 17.97 4.61
CA ARG A 38 -22.95 18.56 5.93
C ARG A 38 -22.39 17.59 6.98
N LEU A 39 -22.78 16.31 6.93
CA LEU A 39 -22.42 15.33 7.95
C LEU A 39 -21.07 14.65 7.70
N TYR A 40 -20.66 14.49 6.44
CA TYR A 40 -19.53 13.62 6.09
C TYR A 40 -18.42 14.32 5.29
N PHE A 41 -18.65 15.51 4.76
CA PHE A 41 -17.67 16.22 3.93
C PHE A 41 -17.36 17.60 4.52
N ASP A 42 -16.11 18.03 4.38
CA ASP A 42 -15.68 19.36 4.80
C ASP A 42 -16.13 20.39 3.76
N ARG A 43 -16.97 21.33 4.19
CA ARG A 43 -17.53 22.38 3.32
C ARG A 43 -16.52 23.50 3.05
N ASP A 44 -15.49 23.61 3.89
CA ASP A 44 -14.45 24.64 3.80
C ASP A 44 -13.16 24.11 3.13
N ALA A 45 -13.23 22.91 2.53
CA ALA A 45 -12.13 22.34 1.78
C ALA A 45 -11.73 23.26 0.60
N VAL A 46 -10.42 23.39 0.38
CA VAL A 46 -9.83 24.23 -0.68
C VAL A 46 -10.35 23.84 -2.07
N GLU A 47 -10.68 22.57 -2.27
CA GLU A 47 -11.32 22.06 -3.49
C GLU A 47 -12.66 21.42 -3.12
N PRO A 48 -13.80 22.02 -3.51
CA PRO A 48 -15.12 21.51 -3.16
C PRO A 48 -15.40 20.21 -3.92
N VAL A 49 -15.80 19.18 -3.18
CA VAL A 49 -16.16 17.87 -3.76
C VAL A 49 -17.63 17.90 -4.19
N ASP A 50 -17.91 17.61 -5.45
CA ASP A 50 -19.28 17.32 -5.89
C ASP A 50 -19.72 15.95 -5.35
N VAL A 51 -20.35 15.97 -4.17
CA VAL A 51 -20.80 14.76 -3.45
C VAL A 51 -21.86 14.00 -4.26
N ALA A 52 -22.71 14.70 -5.00
CA ALA A 52 -23.73 14.06 -5.83
C ALA A 52 -23.09 13.21 -6.94
N GLN A 53 -22.13 13.79 -7.65
CA GLN A 53 -21.40 13.11 -8.71
C GLN A 53 -20.50 12.01 -8.17
N LEU A 54 -19.82 12.26 -7.05
CA LEU A 54 -19.00 11.26 -6.35
C LEU A 54 -19.81 10.01 -6.02
N LEU A 55 -20.96 10.16 -5.38
CA LEU A 55 -21.78 9.03 -4.95
C LEU A 55 -22.41 8.27 -6.13
N ARG A 56 -22.80 8.97 -7.20
CA ARG A 56 -23.26 8.32 -8.46
C ARG A 56 -22.14 7.47 -9.07
N THR A 57 -20.96 8.07 -9.24
CA THR A 57 -19.77 7.39 -9.80
C THR A 57 -19.40 6.17 -8.94
N MET A 58 -19.35 6.34 -7.62
CA MET A 58 -19.05 5.26 -6.69
C MET A 58 -20.06 4.12 -6.76
N ARG A 59 -21.37 4.44 -6.87
CA ARG A 59 -22.42 3.43 -7.06
C ARG A 59 -22.20 2.65 -8.34
N ASP A 60 -21.99 3.36 -9.46
CA ASP A 60 -21.91 2.75 -10.78
C ASP A 60 -20.66 1.87 -10.91
N ASP A 61 -19.53 2.32 -10.35
CA ASP A 61 -18.29 1.54 -10.19
C ASP A 61 -18.54 0.23 -9.42
N LEU A 62 -19.19 0.32 -8.26
CA LEU A 62 -19.48 -0.84 -7.41
C LEU A 62 -20.45 -1.82 -8.07
N VAL A 63 -21.44 -1.33 -8.80
CA VAL A 63 -22.38 -2.16 -9.57
C VAL A 63 -21.65 -2.86 -10.72
N ALA A 64 -20.81 -2.13 -11.47
CA ALA A 64 -20.04 -2.71 -12.56
C ALA A 64 -19.11 -3.81 -12.05
N ALA A 65 -18.49 -3.61 -10.89
CA ALA A 65 -17.72 -4.64 -10.19
C ALA A 65 -18.59 -5.86 -9.86
N ALA A 66 -19.77 -5.62 -9.30
CA ALA A 66 -20.69 -6.68 -8.89
C ALA A 66 -21.24 -7.52 -10.05
N LEU A 67 -21.49 -6.89 -11.20
CA LEU A 67 -21.91 -7.60 -12.40
C LEU A 67 -20.80 -8.44 -13.03
N ARG A 68 -19.52 -8.09 -12.82
CA ARG A 68 -18.39 -8.86 -13.32
C ARG A 68 -18.05 -10.03 -12.41
N ASP A 69 -17.89 -9.76 -11.12
CA ASP A 69 -17.22 -10.68 -10.19
C ASP A 69 -18.13 -11.14 -9.04
N GLY A 70 -19.36 -10.62 -8.96
CA GLY A 70 -20.32 -10.88 -7.87
C GLY A 70 -20.91 -12.28 -7.87
N SER A 71 -21.60 -12.64 -6.78
CA SER A 71 -22.34 -13.90 -6.72
C SER A 71 -23.47 -13.92 -7.75
N PRO A 72 -23.85 -15.10 -8.31
CA PRO A 72 -24.93 -15.19 -9.29
C PRO A 72 -26.26 -14.59 -8.79
N VAL A 73 -26.53 -14.73 -7.49
CA VAL A 73 -27.73 -14.17 -6.84
C VAL A 73 -27.71 -12.64 -6.86
N LEU A 74 -26.56 -12.03 -6.54
CA LEU A 74 -26.39 -10.57 -6.57
C LEU A 74 -26.49 -10.03 -8.00
N GLN A 75 -25.86 -10.72 -8.96
CA GLN A 75 -25.93 -10.35 -10.37
C GLN A 75 -27.37 -10.38 -10.89
N ALA A 76 -28.11 -11.45 -10.62
CA ALA A 76 -29.51 -11.58 -11.03
C ALA A 76 -30.39 -10.48 -10.41
N HIS A 77 -30.19 -10.15 -9.13
CA HIS A 77 -30.91 -9.07 -8.47
C HIS A 77 -30.62 -7.69 -9.12
N LEU A 78 -29.34 -7.40 -9.41
CA LEU A 78 -28.95 -6.15 -10.07
C LEU A 78 -29.49 -6.05 -11.50
N GLN A 79 -29.39 -7.13 -12.28
CA GLN A 79 -29.92 -7.20 -13.64
C GLN A 79 -31.44 -7.00 -13.67
N ALA A 80 -32.17 -7.64 -12.75
CA ALA A 80 -33.61 -7.45 -12.62
C ALA A 80 -33.98 -6.00 -12.26
N ALA A 81 -33.19 -5.36 -11.38
CA ALA A 81 -33.39 -3.95 -11.04
C ALA A 81 -33.14 -3.03 -12.25
N ILE A 82 -32.06 -3.25 -13.00
CA ILE A 82 -31.74 -2.50 -14.22
C ILE A 82 -32.84 -2.68 -15.27
N ALA A 83 -33.30 -3.91 -15.49
CA ALA A 83 -34.37 -4.19 -16.47
C ALA A 83 -35.70 -3.51 -16.08
N LYS A 84 -36.01 -3.44 -14.79
CA LYS A 84 -37.27 -2.87 -14.29
C LYS A 84 -37.27 -1.34 -14.22
N TYR A 85 -36.14 -0.73 -13.86
CA TYR A 85 -36.07 0.71 -13.56
C TYR A 85 -35.15 1.51 -14.49
N GLY A 86 -34.43 0.85 -15.40
CA GLY A 86 -33.45 1.49 -16.29
C GLY A 86 -32.14 1.90 -15.60
N GLU A 87 -32.05 1.75 -14.27
CA GLU A 87 -30.88 2.10 -13.47
C GLU A 87 -30.55 1.01 -12.44
N PRO A 88 -29.27 0.83 -12.10
CA PRO A 88 -28.88 -0.07 -11.02
C PRO A 88 -29.24 0.54 -9.67
N ARG A 89 -30.33 0.06 -9.07
CA ARG A 89 -30.75 0.46 -7.72
C ARG A 89 -30.07 -0.39 -6.67
N LEU A 90 -29.22 0.23 -5.88
CA LEU A 90 -28.70 -0.36 -4.66
C LEU A 90 -29.75 -0.22 -3.55
N THR A 91 -30.21 -1.36 -3.03
CA THR A 91 -30.87 -1.46 -1.73
C THR A 91 -29.82 -1.60 -0.62
N PRO A 92 -30.15 -1.29 0.66
CA PRO A 92 -29.22 -1.50 1.78
C PRO A 92 -28.64 -2.91 1.83
N VAL A 93 -29.45 -3.92 1.52
CA VAL A 93 -29.03 -5.33 1.46
C VAL A 93 -28.05 -5.56 0.31
N SER A 94 -28.39 -5.14 -0.91
CA SER A 94 -27.46 -5.30 -2.05
C SER A 94 -26.16 -4.51 -1.86
N LEU A 95 -26.20 -3.32 -1.25
CA LEU A 95 -25.00 -2.57 -0.91
C LEU A 95 -24.17 -3.30 0.14
N GLN A 96 -24.79 -3.90 1.16
CA GLN A 96 -24.07 -4.68 2.17
C GLN A 96 -23.43 -5.94 1.57
N LEU A 97 -24.13 -6.65 0.67
CA LEU A 97 -23.54 -7.76 -0.08
C LEU A 97 -22.37 -7.26 -0.95
N ILE A 98 -22.54 -6.15 -1.65
CA ILE A 98 -21.46 -5.53 -2.42
C ILE A 98 -20.34 -5.09 -1.51
N GLU A 99 -20.55 -4.55 -0.31
CA GLU A 99 -19.48 -4.20 0.62
C GLU A 99 -18.76 -5.44 1.18
N GLN A 100 -19.47 -6.56 1.37
CA GLN A 100 -18.84 -7.82 1.79
C GLN A 100 -17.96 -8.42 0.68
N VAL A 101 -18.43 -8.39 -0.56
CA VAL A 101 -17.66 -8.89 -1.71
C VAL A 101 -16.65 -7.84 -2.21
N ALA A 102 -16.94 -6.55 -2.09
CA ALA A 102 -16.01 -5.45 -2.32
C ALA A 102 -15.02 -5.30 -1.18
N ALA A 103 -15.24 -5.85 0.01
CA ALA A 103 -14.14 -6.07 0.96
C ALA A 103 -13.19 -7.14 0.39
N GLN A 104 -13.69 -8.11 -0.39
CA GLN A 104 -12.88 -9.09 -1.12
C GLN A 104 -12.33 -8.53 -2.45
N TRP A 105 -12.93 -7.51 -3.08
CA TRP A 105 -12.42 -6.83 -4.29
C TRP A 105 -11.58 -5.57 -4.00
N ALA A 106 -11.79 -4.93 -2.86
CA ALA A 106 -10.87 -3.98 -2.23
C ALA A 106 -9.65 -4.72 -1.69
N VAL A 107 -9.76 -6.03 -1.47
CA VAL A 107 -8.66 -6.98 -1.55
C VAL A 107 -8.38 -7.30 -3.03
N ALA A 108 -8.15 -6.27 -3.84
CA ALA A 108 -7.50 -6.47 -5.12
C ALA A 108 -6.10 -6.98 -4.79
N ALA A 109 -5.87 -8.30 -4.81
CA ALA A 109 -4.62 -8.88 -4.36
C ALA A 109 -3.45 -8.04 -4.91
N PRO A 110 -2.63 -7.41 -4.06
CA PRO A 110 -1.71 -6.37 -4.51
C PRO A 110 -0.74 -6.97 -5.53
N ARG A 111 -0.63 -6.32 -6.70
CA ARG A 111 0.23 -6.71 -7.80
C ARG A 111 1.43 -5.77 -7.90
N ALA A 112 2.51 -6.25 -8.50
CA ALA A 112 3.75 -5.47 -8.65
C ALA A 112 3.52 -4.11 -9.30
N GLU A 113 2.66 -4.03 -10.32
CA GLU A 113 2.34 -2.84 -11.09
C GLU A 113 1.46 -1.82 -10.35
N HIS A 114 0.91 -2.17 -9.19
CA HIS A 114 0.05 -1.25 -8.46
C HIS A 114 0.87 -0.10 -7.84
N PRO A 115 0.35 1.13 -7.88
CA PRO A 115 1.03 2.27 -7.27
C PRO A 115 1.06 2.16 -5.75
N VAL A 116 2.15 2.60 -5.13
CA VAL A 116 2.35 2.56 -3.66
C VAL A 116 1.29 3.39 -2.91
N GLY A 117 0.81 4.49 -3.51
CA GLY A 117 -0.26 5.34 -2.99
C GLY A 117 -1.62 4.66 -2.83
N ARG A 118 -1.84 3.53 -3.52
CA ARG A 118 -3.07 2.73 -3.37
C ARG A 118 -3.07 1.89 -2.09
N TRP A 119 -1.89 1.54 -1.56
CA TRP A 119 -1.72 0.53 -0.52
C TRP A 119 -1.18 1.09 0.80
N PHE A 120 -0.47 2.22 0.74
CA PHE A 120 0.12 2.85 1.92
C PHE A 120 -0.51 4.21 2.19
N ARG A 121 -0.37 4.68 3.45
CA ARG A 121 -0.86 6.00 3.86
C ARG A 121 -0.26 7.08 2.95
N PRO A 122 -0.98 8.17 2.61
CA PRO A 122 -0.51 9.19 1.68
C PRO A 122 0.88 9.75 2.01
N LEU A 123 1.17 9.96 3.30
CA LEU A 123 2.48 10.44 3.75
C LEU A 123 3.61 9.44 3.50
N VAL A 124 3.34 8.14 3.58
CA VAL A 124 4.34 7.09 3.31
C VAL A 124 4.54 6.96 1.79
N ALA A 125 3.45 6.93 1.03
CA ALA A 125 3.49 6.88 -0.42
C ALA A 125 4.27 8.06 -1.02
N ALA A 126 3.99 9.29 -0.60
CA ALA A 126 4.70 10.48 -1.08
C ALA A 126 6.21 10.44 -0.79
N ARG A 127 6.65 9.74 0.27
CA ARG A 127 8.08 9.58 0.60
C ARG A 127 8.75 8.52 -0.27
N LEU A 128 8.03 7.44 -0.55
CA LEU A 128 8.49 6.41 -1.48
C LEU A 128 8.59 6.98 -2.91
N GLU A 129 7.56 7.71 -3.34
CA GLU A 129 7.54 8.38 -4.64
C GLU A 129 8.65 9.44 -4.77
N GLY A 130 8.96 10.17 -3.69
CA GLY A 130 10.09 11.10 -3.65
C GLY A 130 11.46 10.44 -3.85
N GLU A 131 11.59 9.14 -3.56
CA GLU A 131 12.78 8.32 -3.83
C GLU A 131 12.67 7.56 -5.18
N GLY A 132 11.68 7.90 -6.01
CA GLY A 132 11.46 7.26 -7.32
C GLY A 132 10.81 5.87 -7.23
N ILE A 133 10.15 5.54 -6.11
CA ILE A 133 9.46 4.27 -5.90
C ILE A 133 7.96 4.50 -6.06
N HIS A 134 7.44 4.21 -7.25
CA HIS A 134 6.06 4.45 -7.64
C HIS A 134 5.19 3.20 -7.52
N THR A 135 5.77 2.00 -7.68
CA THR A 135 5.02 0.73 -7.69
C THR A 135 5.43 -0.23 -6.56
N LEU A 136 4.57 -1.21 -6.25
CA LEU A 136 4.88 -2.24 -5.25
C LEU A 136 6.06 -3.12 -5.68
N GLY A 137 6.19 -3.42 -6.97
CA GLY A 137 7.30 -4.20 -7.51
C GLY A 137 8.63 -3.44 -7.38
N GLU A 138 8.62 -2.13 -7.65
CA GLU A 138 9.79 -1.26 -7.43
C GLU A 138 10.18 -1.21 -5.95
N LEU A 139 9.21 -1.15 -5.04
CA LEU A 139 9.48 -1.18 -3.61
C LEU A 139 10.13 -2.51 -3.19
N VAL A 140 9.58 -3.65 -3.62
CA VAL A 140 10.17 -4.97 -3.34
C VAL A 140 11.60 -5.05 -3.87
N ALA A 141 11.82 -4.63 -5.12
CA ALA A 141 13.15 -4.62 -5.71
C ALA A 141 14.10 -3.68 -4.96
N PHE A 142 13.64 -2.51 -4.53
CA PHE A 142 14.43 -1.57 -3.74
C PHE A 142 14.83 -2.15 -2.38
N VAL A 143 13.88 -2.75 -1.65
CA VAL A 143 14.12 -3.40 -0.35
C VAL A 143 15.16 -4.52 -0.51
N ASN A 144 14.99 -5.40 -1.50
CA ASN A 144 15.91 -6.51 -1.73
C ASN A 144 17.31 -6.04 -2.15
N ARG A 145 17.42 -5.01 -3.02
CA ARG A 145 18.72 -4.45 -3.41
C ARG A 145 19.46 -3.79 -2.25
N ARG A 146 18.75 -3.12 -1.34
CA ARG A 146 19.35 -2.28 -0.30
C ARG A 146 19.55 -2.97 1.04
N GLY A 147 18.95 -4.14 1.24
CA GLY A 147 19.15 -4.93 2.46
C GLY A 147 18.40 -4.35 3.67
N GLY A 148 18.70 -4.89 4.86
CA GLY A 148 17.85 -4.69 6.05
C GLY A 148 17.72 -3.25 6.54
N GLN A 149 18.58 -2.36 6.07
CA GLN A 149 18.61 -0.94 6.44
C GLN A 149 18.10 -0.01 5.33
N TRP A 150 17.35 -0.53 4.34
CA TRP A 150 16.79 0.23 3.21
C TRP A 150 16.03 1.50 3.62
N TRP A 151 15.46 1.52 4.83
CA TRP A 151 14.66 2.61 5.37
C TRP A 151 15.49 3.86 5.66
N ARG A 152 16.80 3.74 5.87
CA ARG A 152 17.69 4.89 6.15
C ARG A 152 17.77 5.91 5.02
N SER A 153 17.44 5.48 3.81
CA SER A 153 17.44 6.33 2.62
C SER A 153 16.08 6.74 2.15
N VAL A 154 15.02 6.40 2.88
CA VAL A 154 13.71 6.99 2.64
C VAL A 154 13.47 8.00 3.76
N PRO A 155 13.54 9.32 3.47
CA PRO A 155 13.43 10.35 4.50
C PRO A 155 12.18 10.17 5.35
N ARG A 156 12.36 10.25 6.68
CA ARG A 156 11.26 10.17 7.66
C ARG A 156 10.52 8.81 7.69
N ILE A 157 11.11 7.74 7.15
CA ILE A 157 10.70 6.35 7.42
C ILE A 157 11.69 5.75 8.42
N GLY A 158 11.24 5.56 9.66
CA GLY A 158 12.02 4.87 10.70
C GLY A 158 11.83 3.35 10.68
N VAL A 159 12.70 2.64 11.39
CA VAL A 159 12.71 1.17 11.52
C VAL A 159 11.33 0.55 11.80
N GLY A 160 10.52 1.15 12.68
CA GLY A 160 9.20 0.62 13.01
C GLY A 160 8.25 0.62 11.82
N ARG A 161 8.24 1.70 11.02
CA ARG A 161 7.42 1.78 9.80
C ARG A 161 7.96 0.84 8.73
N ALA A 162 9.28 0.74 8.62
CA ALA A 162 9.93 -0.18 7.69
C ALA A 162 9.55 -1.65 7.97
N ARG A 163 9.54 -2.06 9.25
CA ARG A 163 9.08 -3.40 9.67
C ARG A 163 7.64 -3.66 9.27
N VAL A 164 6.75 -2.70 9.50
CA VAL A 164 5.33 -2.82 9.10
C VAL A 164 5.20 -2.97 7.58
N LEU A 165 5.95 -2.18 6.81
CA LEU A 165 5.95 -2.26 5.34
C LEU A 165 6.46 -3.62 4.84
N VAL A 166 7.60 -4.10 5.35
CA VAL A 166 8.15 -5.42 4.97
C VAL A 166 7.23 -6.57 5.39
N ALA A 167 6.64 -6.52 6.59
CA ALA A 167 5.68 -7.52 7.04
C ALA A 167 4.44 -7.57 6.13
N TRP A 168 3.96 -6.40 5.67
CA TRP A 168 2.87 -6.31 4.72
C TRP A 168 3.25 -6.87 3.35
N LEU A 169 4.42 -6.50 2.81
CA LEU A 169 4.91 -7.03 1.52
C LEU A 169 5.07 -8.55 1.56
N ARG A 170 5.62 -9.11 2.64
CA ARG A 170 5.76 -10.56 2.84
C ARG A 170 4.42 -11.28 2.86
N ARG A 171 3.43 -10.72 3.57
CA ARG A 171 2.06 -11.26 3.60
C ARG A 171 1.42 -11.37 2.21
N HIS A 172 1.84 -10.50 1.29
CA HIS A 172 1.29 -10.39 -0.04
C HIS A 172 2.27 -10.79 -1.17
N ALA A 173 3.38 -11.46 -0.84
CA ALA A 173 4.42 -11.81 -1.81
C ALA A 173 3.87 -12.65 -2.98
N ALA A 174 2.95 -13.58 -2.70
CA ALA A 174 2.31 -14.43 -3.71
C ALA A 174 1.48 -13.65 -4.74
N SER A 175 0.81 -12.57 -4.33
CA SER A 175 0.01 -11.74 -5.25
C SER A 175 0.84 -10.69 -5.97
N ILE A 176 1.89 -10.18 -5.31
CA ILE A 176 2.83 -9.22 -5.90
C ILE A 176 3.69 -9.90 -6.95
N GLY A 177 3.96 -11.21 -6.79
CA GLY A 177 4.82 -11.99 -7.69
C GLY A 177 6.32 -11.78 -7.44
N ALA A 178 6.68 -11.15 -6.32
CA ALA A 178 8.07 -10.91 -5.93
C ALA A 178 8.27 -11.15 -4.42
N PRO A 179 9.20 -12.03 -4.01
CA PRO A 179 9.46 -12.28 -2.60
C PRO A 179 10.30 -11.14 -1.98
N VAL A 180 10.05 -10.86 -0.69
CA VAL A 180 10.94 -10.00 0.12
C VAL A 180 11.78 -10.90 1.01
N GLU A 181 13.05 -11.08 0.63
CA GLU A 181 13.97 -12.00 1.31
C GLU A 181 14.70 -11.35 2.49
N VAL A 182 14.72 -10.02 2.50
CA VAL A 182 15.46 -9.22 3.47
C VAL A 182 14.61 -8.91 4.69
N ASP A 183 15.15 -9.11 5.89
CA ASP A 183 14.52 -8.66 7.14
C ASP A 183 14.94 -7.25 7.54
N VAL A 184 14.07 -6.52 8.23
CA VAL A 184 14.36 -5.14 8.64
C VAL A 184 15.27 -5.16 9.86
N ASP A 185 16.53 -4.89 9.60
CA ASP A 185 17.54 -4.71 10.63
C ASP A 185 17.37 -3.33 11.26
N ALA A 186 17.22 -3.32 12.59
CA ALA A 186 17.26 -2.08 13.34
C ALA A 186 18.65 -1.45 13.31
N GLY A 187 19.70 -2.27 13.15
CA GLY A 187 21.11 -1.90 13.14
C GLY A 187 21.47 -1.08 14.37
N ASP A 188 22.23 -1.66 15.29
CA ASP A 188 22.71 -0.95 16.47
C ASP A 188 23.41 0.36 16.07
N ALA A 189 23.22 1.41 16.86
CA ALA A 189 23.60 2.80 16.53
C ALA A 189 25.11 3.00 16.31
N LEU A 190 25.95 2.02 16.61
CA LEU A 190 27.41 2.07 16.50
C LEU A 190 28.05 0.71 16.15
N ALA A 191 27.32 -0.31 15.71
CA ALA A 191 27.97 -1.58 15.38
C ALA A 191 28.68 -1.45 14.01
N PRO A 192 30.03 -1.47 13.94
CA PRO A 192 30.69 -1.59 12.67
C PRO A 192 30.26 -2.94 12.06
N THR A 193 29.50 -2.91 10.97
CA THR A 193 29.33 -4.08 10.10
C THR A 193 30.60 -4.27 9.27
N SER A 194 31.72 -4.33 9.97
CA SER A 194 33.04 -4.40 9.40
C SER A 194 33.84 -5.32 10.29
N ALA A 195 34.23 -6.47 9.77
CA ALA A 195 35.25 -7.31 10.39
C ALA A 195 36.43 -6.39 10.82
N GLY A 196 36.88 -6.53 12.07
CA GLY A 196 38.03 -5.78 12.57
C GLY A 196 39.23 -5.99 11.65
N VAL A 197 39.97 -4.92 11.36
CA VAL A 197 41.12 -4.98 10.46
C VAL A 197 42.37 -4.78 11.30
N THR A 198 43.29 -5.73 11.23
CA THR A 198 44.67 -5.54 11.67
C THR A 198 45.39 -4.72 10.62
N ALA A 199 45.68 -3.45 10.94
CA ALA A 199 46.45 -2.60 10.04
C ALA A 199 47.90 -3.10 9.96
N GLY A 200 48.42 -3.25 8.74
CA GLY A 200 49.85 -3.52 8.52
C GLY A 200 50.71 -2.28 8.84
N ALA A 201 52.02 -2.48 9.00
CA ALA A 201 52.95 -1.39 9.26
C ALA A 201 52.85 -0.30 8.16
N GLY A 202 52.52 0.93 8.57
CA GLY A 202 52.39 2.08 7.67
C GLY A 202 50.99 2.29 7.08
N GLN A 203 49.99 1.47 7.46
CA GLN A 203 48.62 1.61 6.97
C GLN A 203 47.72 2.28 8.03
N LEU A 204 46.95 3.28 7.63
CA LEU A 204 45.98 3.95 8.51
C LEU A 204 44.63 3.24 8.41
N ALA A 205 44.12 2.79 9.56
CA ALA A 205 42.75 2.28 9.70
C ALA A 205 41.94 3.22 10.62
N PRO A 206 40.64 3.39 10.38
CA PRO A 206 39.76 4.11 11.31
C PRO A 206 39.87 3.53 12.72
N LEU A 207 39.96 4.40 13.73
CA LEU A 207 40.20 3.98 15.12
C LEU A 207 39.13 3.01 15.62
N GLU A 208 37.87 3.24 15.23
CA GLU A 208 36.73 2.35 15.50
C GLU A 208 36.81 0.95 14.86
N ARG A 209 37.81 0.67 14.01
CA ARG A 209 37.98 -0.61 13.29
C ARG A 209 39.34 -1.29 13.51
N LEU A 210 40.23 -0.66 14.28
CA LEU A 210 41.57 -1.16 14.54
C LEU A 210 41.53 -2.31 15.55
N ALA A 211 41.89 -3.51 15.12
CA ALA A 211 42.16 -4.62 16.03
C ALA A 211 43.67 -4.65 16.36
N LEU A 212 44.04 -4.54 17.64
CA LEU A 212 45.43 -4.68 18.05
C LEU A 212 45.87 -6.16 17.96
N PRO A 213 47.02 -6.46 17.33
CA PRO A 213 47.65 -7.77 17.44
C PRO A 213 47.93 -8.12 18.91
N VAL A 214 47.77 -9.40 19.27
CA VAL A 214 47.96 -9.89 20.65
C VAL A 214 49.35 -9.56 21.21
N GLU A 215 50.37 -9.56 20.33
CA GLU A 215 51.77 -9.21 20.63
C GLU A 215 51.93 -7.77 21.15
N LEU A 216 50.99 -6.88 20.83
CA LEU A 216 51.01 -5.45 21.18
C LEU A 216 49.91 -5.08 22.21
N SER A 217 49.17 -6.07 22.72
CA SER A 217 48.02 -5.85 23.62
C SER A 217 48.41 -5.30 25.00
N GLY A 218 49.68 -5.38 25.39
CA GLY A 218 50.14 -4.94 26.72
C GLY A 218 49.64 -5.81 27.88
N ALA A 219 48.92 -6.90 27.62
CA ALA A 219 48.34 -7.79 28.64
C ALA A 219 49.39 -8.44 29.57
N HIS A 220 50.65 -8.51 29.12
CA HIS A 220 51.79 -8.99 29.89
C HIS A 220 52.75 -7.85 30.30
N GLY A 221 52.27 -6.61 30.39
CA GLY A 221 53.09 -5.44 30.70
C GLY A 221 53.70 -5.51 32.11
N ALA A 222 55.02 -5.31 32.20
CA ALA A 222 55.81 -5.40 33.42
C ALA A 222 55.93 -4.07 34.22
N ASN A 223 55.14 -3.05 33.90
CA ASN A 223 55.21 -1.75 34.60
C ASN A 223 54.19 -1.71 35.74
N ARG A 224 54.71 -1.81 36.97
CA ARG A 224 53.99 -1.61 38.22
C ARG A 224 54.50 -0.34 38.91
#